data_AF-A0A8F2F262-F1
#
_entry.id   AF-A0A8F2F262-F1
#
_cell.length_a   1.000
_cell.length_b   1.000
_cell.length_c   1.000
_cell.angle_alpha   90.00
_cell.angle_beta   90.00
_cell.angle_gamma   90.00
#
_symmetry.space_group_name_H-M   'P 1'
#
loop_
_entity.id
_entity.type
_entity.pdbx_description
1 polymer ?
#
loop_
_entity_poly.entity_id
_entity_poly.type
_entity_poly.pdbx_seq_one_letter_code
_entity_poly.pdbx_strand_id
1 'polypeptide(L)'
;MVQYRTLTAAEIRPELFQGFIRRQVVTKCWRRRKDKWVIEEAPFLDDWSEADFNFLVSCLKNTADTGGLVYAAFARGVLKGFVSVEPHLFGGEHRYLDLSSIHVSQDMRGTGIGTALFSAAKEWARNKGAKKLYISAHSAVESQRFYQKMGCVDAQFLHPQHVEAEPFDRQLECALSHETAALGDSDS
;
A
#
# COMPACT_ATOMS: atom_id res chain seq x y z
N MET A 1 12.04 20.67 -0.06
CA MET A 1 12.60 19.35 -0.40
C MET A 1 11.94 18.31 0.49
N VAL A 2 11.60 17.15 -0.05
CA VAL A 2 11.08 16.01 0.72
C VAL A 2 12.24 15.08 1.04
N GLN A 3 12.36 14.65 2.29
CA GLN A 3 13.37 13.71 2.74
C GLN A 3 12.71 12.35 2.97
N TYR A 4 13.38 11.28 2.57
CA TYR A 4 12.86 9.92 2.71
C TYR A 4 13.81 9.07 3.55
N ARG A 5 13.27 8.30 4.49
CA ARG A 5 14.06 7.43 5.36
C ARG A 5 13.22 6.33 6.00
N THR A 6 13.90 5.28 6.43
CA THR A 6 13.31 4.22 7.26
C THR A 6 13.04 4.74 8.67
N LEU A 7 11.95 4.26 9.28
CA LEU A 7 11.60 4.49 10.67
C LEU A 7 11.95 3.27 11.50
N THR A 8 12.49 3.50 12.69
CA THR A 8 12.64 2.46 13.72
C THR A 8 11.41 2.42 14.62
N ALA A 9 11.15 1.29 15.30
CA ALA A 9 10.01 1.16 16.21
C ALA A 9 9.99 2.22 17.33
N ALA A 10 11.17 2.66 17.79
CA ALA A 10 11.30 3.72 18.80
C ALA A 10 10.80 5.09 18.34
N GLU A 11 10.84 5.35 17.02
CA GLU A 11 10.37 6.60 16.42
C GLU A 11 8.86 6.61 16.15
N ILE A 12 8.25 5.42 16.00
CA ILE A 12 6.85 5.25 15.62
C ILE A 12 5.97 5.47 16.86
N ARG A 13 5.48 6.69 17.04
CA ARG A 13 4.61 7.08 18.16
C ARG A 13 3.50 8.01 17.64
N PRO A 14 2.37 8.17 18.35
CA PRO A 14 1.27 9.00 17.88
C PRO A 14 1.70 10.43 17.51
N GLU A 15 2.67 11.01 18.24
CA GLU A 15 3.19 12.36 18.00
C GLU A 15 3.85 12.52 16.63
N LEU A 16 4.38 11.43 16.05
CA LEU A 16 4.95 11.43 14.71
C LEU A 16 3.90 11.81 13.65
N PHE A 17 2.62 11.50 13.91
CA PHE A 17 1.50 11.71 13.00
C PHE A 17 0.75 13.03 13.25
N GLN A 18 1.17 13.87 14.21
CA GLN A 18 0.47 15.10 14.57
C GLN A 18 0.23 16.06 13.39
N GLY A 19 1.15 16.08 12.41
CA GLY A 19 1.04 16.90 11.20
C GLY A 19 0.51 16.15 9.97
N PHE A 20 0.02 14.92 10.15
CA PHE A 20 -0.45 14.04 9.08
C PHE A 20 -1.97 14.12 8.95
N ILE A 21 -2.45 14.53 7.78
CA ILE A 21 -3.89 14.73 7.52
C ILE A 21 -4.41 13.51 6.77
N ARG A 22 -4.98 12.54 7.49
CA ARG A 22 -5.54 11.31 6.90
C ARG A 22 -7.03 11.41 6.60
N ARG A 23 -7.40 12.46 5.87
CA ARG A 23 -8.78 12.72 5.44
C ARG A 23 -8.96 12.46 3.94
N GLN A 24 -10.01 11.73 3.56
CA GLN A 24 -10.35 11.45 2.17
C GLN A 24 -11.87 11.47 2.00
N VAL A 25 -12.35 12.30 1.07
CA VAL A 25 -13.75 12.30 0.66
C VAL A 25 -13.91 11.24 -0.42
N VAL A 26 -14.56 10.13 -0.08
CA VAL A 26 -14.86 9.06 -1.04
C VAL A 26 -16.24 9.34 -1.62
N THR A 27 -16.35 9.26 -2.95
CA THR A 27 -17.62 9.44 -3.67
C THR A 27 -18.08 8.17 -4.37
N LYS A 28 -17.12 7.42 -4.93
CA LYS A 28 -17.38 6.22 -5.73
C LYS A 28 -16.46 5.08 -5.30
N CYS A 29 -17.02 3.88 -5.25
CA CYS A 29 -16.31 2.65 -4.94
C CYS A 29 -16.56 1.58 -5.99
N TRP A 30 -15.59 0.70 -6.17
CA TRP A 30 -15.76 -0.55 -6.89
C TRP A 30 -16.49 -1.56 -6.02
N ARG A 31 -17.55 -2.17 -6.53
CA ARG A 31 -18.29 -3.23 -5.86
C ARG A 31 -18.35 -4.47 -6.75
N ARG A 32 -18.23 -5.64 -6.14
CA ARG A 32 -18.36 -6.92 -6.87
C ARG A 32 -19.85 -7.27 -6.96
N ARG A 33 -20.36 -7.38 -8.19
CA ARG A 33 -21.75 -7.76 -8.51
C ARG A 33 -21.72 -8.81 -9.60
N LYS A 34 -22.32 -9.99 -9.37
CA LYS A 34 -22.39 -11.09 -10.34
C LYS A 34 -21.02 -11.35 -11.01
N ASP A 35 -19.98 -11.43 -10.18
CA ASP A 35 -18.57 -11.63 -10.58
C ASP A 35 -17.92 -10.56 -11.46
N LYS A 36 -18.54 -9.38 -11.54
CA LYS A 36 -17.98 -8.21 -12.23
C LYS A 36 -17.76 -7.06 -11.26
N TRP A 37 -16.70 -6.31 -11.48
CA TRP A 37 -16.47 -5.04 -10.80
C TRP A 37 -17.30 -3.95 -11.47
N VAL A 38 -18.16 -3.29 -10.70
CA VAL A 38 -18.96 -2.13 -11.13
C VAL A 38 -18.67 -0.95 -10.23
N ILE A 39 -18.71 0.26 -10.79
CA ILE A 39 -18.57 1.49 -10.01
C ILE A 39 -19.94 1.87 -9.47
N GLU A 40 -20.04 2.02 -8.16
CA GLU A 40 -21.25 2.47 -7.45
C GLU A 40 -20.94 3.75 -6.67
N GLU A 41 -21.94 4.63 -6.54
CA GLU A 41 -21.85 5.77 -5.64
C GLU A 41 -21.99 5.29 -4.20
N ALA A 42 -20.98 5.61 -3.38
CA ALA A 42 -20.92 5.24 -1.98
C ALA A 42 -20.19 6.37 -1.25
N PRO A 43 -20.84 7.55 -1.10
CA PRO A 43 -20.19 8.70 -0.52
C PRO A 43 -19.99 8.52 0.98
N PHE A 44 -18.74 8.63 1.43
CA PHE A 44 -18.42 8.70 2.85
C PHE A 44 -17.12 9.49 3.05
N LEU A 45 -16.93 9.94 4.28
CA LEU A 45 -15.71 10.60 4.70
C LEU A 45 -14.85 9.59 5.45
N ASP A 46 -13.69 9.29 4.88
CA ASP A 46 -12.65 8.50 5.53
C ASP A 46 -11.68 9.46 6.23
N ASP A 47 -11.96 9.75 7.49
CA ASP A 47 -11.18 10.66 8.34
C ASP A 47 -10.80 9.95 9.62
N TRP A 48 -9.49 9.77 9.82
CA TRP A 48 -8.99 8.97 10.92
C TRP A 48 -9.11 9.69 12.26
N SER A 49 -9.63 8.96 13.23
CA SER A 49 -9.66 9.33 14.63
C SER A 49 -8.32 9.05 15.30
N GLU A 50 -8.16 9.55 16.54
CA GLU A 50 -7.01 9.22 17.38
C GLU A 50 -6.89 7.70 17.62
N ALA A 51 -8.02 6.99 17.75
CA ALA A 51 -8.03 5.54 17.91
C ALA A 51 -7.47 4.82 16.68
N ASP A 52 -7.79 5.29 15.48
CA ASP A 52 -7.25 4.74 14.22
C ASP A 52 -5.72 4.95 14.15
N PHE A 53 -5.23 6.13 14.54
CA PHE A 53 -3.79 6.37 14.62
C PHE A 53 -3.10 5.51 15.67
N ASN A 54 -3.71 5.30 16.84
CA ASN A 54 -3.15 4.44 17.89
C ASN A 54 -3.06 2.98 17.44
N PHE A 55 -4.08 2.50 16.73
CA PHE A 55 -4.05 1.18 16.10
C PHE A 55 -2.96 1.09 15.03
N LEU A 56 -2.90 2.05 14.10
CA LEU A 56 -1.84 2.10 13.07
C LEU A 56 -0.45 2.10 13.71
N VAL A 57 -0.21 2.93 14.71
CA VAL A 57 1.09 3.03 15.41
C VAL A 57 1.49 1.67 15.97
N SER A 58 0.54 0.92 16.52
CA SER A 58 0.78 -0.43 17.05
C SER A 58 1.15 -1.41 15.94
N CYS A 59 0.44 -1.39 14.82
CA CYS A 59 0.76 -2.20 13.64
C CYS A 59 2.14 -1.87 13.07
N LEU A 60 2.43 -0.60 12.80
CA LEU A 60 3.70 -0.16 12.23
C LEU A 60 4.90 -0.46 13.14
N LYS A 61 4.73 -0.32 14.46
CA LYS A 61 5.73 -0.75 15.43
C LYS A 61 6.02 -2.24 15.31
N ASN A 62 4.98 -3.06 15.31
CA ASN A 62 5.13 -4.50 15.14
C ASN A 62 5.82 -4.84 13.81
N THR A 63 5.45 -4.21 12.70
CA THR A 63 6.12 -4.39 11.41
C THR A 63 7.61 -4.07 11.52
N ALA A 64 7.99 -2.95 12.14
CA ALA A 64 9.39 -2.58 12.33
C ALA A 64 10.14 -3.57 13.26
N ASP A 65 9.54 -3.96 14.39
CA ASP A 65 10.15 -4.86 15.38
C ASP A 65 10.34 -6.28 14.85
N THR A 66 9.47 -6.73 13.96
CA THR A 66 9.55 -8.05 13.32
C THR A 66 10.44 -8.08 12.08
N GLY A 67 11.10 -6.96 11.76
CA GLY A 67 12.08 -6.85 10.66
C GLY A 67 11.48 -6.50 9.30
N GLY A 68 10.23 -6.01 9.28
CA GLY A 68 9.57 -5.43 8.12
C GLY A 68 10.11 -4.04 7.77
N LEU A 69 9.54 -3.44 6.72
CA LEU A 69 9.86 -2.07 6.32
C LEU A 69 8.81 -1.11 6.89
N VAL A 70 9.26 0.00 7.45
CA VAL A 70 8.46 1.22 7.59
C VAL A 70 9.27 2.37 7.01
N TYR A 71 8.84 2.93 5.89
CA TYR A 71 9.55 3.98 5.16
C TYR A 71 8.70 5.23 5.07
N ALA A 72 9.30 6.39 5.31
CA ALA A 72 8.57 7.64 5.55
C ALA A 72 9.12 8.80 4.72
N ALA A 73 8.22 9.70 4.35
CA ALA A 73 8.48 10.94 3.64
C ALA A 73 8.21 12.14 4.55
N PHE A 74 9.21 13.01 4.70
CA PHE A 74 9.16 14.20 5.54
C PHE A 74 9.27 15.46 4.71
N ALA A 75 8.34 16.40 4.91
CA ALA A 75 8.42 17.74 4.35
C ALA A 75 8.55 18.75 5.49
N ARG A 76 9.64 19.54 5.49
CA ARG A 76 9.96 20.51 6.56
C ARG A 76 9.95 19.87 7.96
N GLY A 77 10.48 18.65 8.07
CA GLY A 77 10.54 17.89 9.33
C GLY A 77 9.24 17.21 9.74
N VAL A 78 8.14 17.40 9.02
CA VAL A 78 6.82 16.82 9.33
C VAL A 78 6.56 15.59 8.46
N LEU A 79 6.03 14.51 9.06
CA LEU A 79 5.62 13.30 8.33
C LEU A 79 4.48 13.63 7.35
N LYS A 80 4.68 13.35 6.07
CA LYS A 80 3.69 13.59 4.99
C LYS A 80 3.38 12.38 4.13
N GLY A 81 4.10 11.28 4.31
CA GLY A 81 3.76 10.01 3.70
C GLY A 81 4.50 8.87 4.38
N PHE A 82 3.95 7.67 4.32
CA PHE A 82 4.62 6.46 4.77
C PHE A 82 4.14 5.23 4.00
N VAL A 83 4.95 4.18 4.01
CA VAL A 83 4.63 2.84 3.51
C VAL A 83 5.18 1.80 4.48
N SER A 84 4.47 0.69 4.65
CA SER A 84 4.93 -0.48 5.38
C SER A 84 4.86 -1.75 4.55
N VAL A 85 5.82 -2.64 4.77
CA VAL A 85 5.86 -3.98 4.15
C VAL A 85 6.18 -5.00 5.23
N GLU A 86 5.33 -6.02 5.36
CA GLU A 86 5.51 -7.10 6.33
C GLU A 86 6.73 -7.97 5.99
N PRO A 87 7.42 -8.57 6.98
CA PRO A 87 8.71 -9.24 6.74
C PRO A 87 8.61 -10.65 6.13
N HIS A 88 7.45 -11.29 6.18
CA HIS A 88 7.31 -12.71 5.89
C HIS A 88 6.78 -12.97 4.47
N LEU A 89 7.51 -13.79 3.71
CA LEU A 89 7.06 -14.25 2.39
C LEU A 89 5.85 -15.18 2.51
N PHE A 90 4.89 -15.03 1.60
CA PHE A 90 3.73 -15.93 1.50
C PHE A 90 3.33 -16.20 0.05
N GLY A 91 2.25 -16.98 -0.13
CA GLY A 91 1.68 -17.28 -1.45
C GLY A 91 2.48 -18.31 -2.26
N GLY A 92 3.29 -19.14 -1.60
CA GLY A 92 4.04 -20.22 -2.23
C GLY A 92 4.92 -19.72 -3.39
N GLU A 93 4.69 -20.28 -4.58
CA GLU A 93 5.43 -19.95 -5.81
C GLU A 93 5.37 -18.47 -6.23
N HIS A 94 4.30 -17.77 -5.81
CA HIS A 94 4.13 -16.35 -6.07
C HIS A 94 5.10 -15.46 -5.27
N ARG A 95 5.59 -15.95 -4.11
CA ARG A 95 6.55 -15.23 -3.24
C ARG A 95 6.18 -13.77 -3.01
N TYR A 96 5.02 -13.54 -2.38
CA TYR A 96 4.54 -12.21 -2.02
C TYR A 96 5.20 -11.67 -0.76
N LEU A 97 5.39 -10.35 -0.72
CA LEU A 97 5.43 -9.60 0.54
C LEU A 97 4.24 -8.65 0.59
N ASP A 98 3.66 -8.51 1.77
CA ASP A 98 2.44 -7.72 1.99
C ASP A 98 2.79 -6.26 2.19
N LEU A 99 2.33 -5.37 1.30
CA LEU A 99 2.36 -3.93 1.52
C LEU A 99 1.13 -3.56 2.35
N SER A 100 1.31 -3.58 3.67
CA SER A 100 0.22 -3.47 4.66
C SER A 100 -0.31 -2.05 4.83
N SER A 101 0.45 -1.02 4.47
CA SER A 101 -0.04 0.37 4.49
C SER A 101 0.73 1.23 3.50
N ILE A 102 0.03 2.15 2.83
CA ILE A 102 0.64 3.27 2.10
C ILE A 102 -0.29 4.47 2.12
N HIS A 103 0.19 5.57 2.69
CA HIS A 103 -0.61 6.78 2.83
C HIS A 103 0.22 8.03 2.53
N VAL A 104 -0.45 9.02 1.96
CA VAL A 104 0.06 10.38 1.77
C VAL A 104 -0.93 11.35 2.39
N SER A 105 -0.40 12.24 3.21
CA SER A 105 -1.16 13.31 3.87
C SER A 105 -1.91 14.12 2.82
N GLN A 106 -3.17 14.48 3.10
CA GLN A 106 -4.08 15.11 2.14
C GLN A 106 -3.44 16.32 1.43
N ASP A 107 -2.74 17.16 2.18
CA ASP A 107 -2.08 18.40 1.72
C ASP A 107 -0.86 18.15 0.82
N MET A 108 -0.41 16.91 0.68
CA MET A 108 0.75 16.51 -0.11
C MET A 108 0.42 15.46 -1.18
N ARG A 109 -0.86 15.14 -1.40
CA ARG A 109 -1.28 14.27 -2.51
C ARG A 109 -0.99 14.92 -3.86
N GLY A 110 -0.81 14.10 -4.90
CA GLY A 110 -0.47 14.58 -6.25
C GLY A 110 0.95 15.11 -6.43
N THR A 111 1.78 15.12 -5.38
CA THR A 111 3.17 15.62 -5.43
C THR A 111 4.22 14.57 -5.82
N GLY A 112 3.80 13.31 -6.04
CA GLY A 112 4.69 12.19 -6.36
C GLY A 112 5.20 11.38 -5.16
N ILE A 113 4.94 11.81 -3.91
CA ILE A 113 5.36 11.08 -2.69
C ILE A 113 4.89 9.63 -2.69
N GLY A 114 3.62 9.37 -3.03
CA GLY A 114 3.08 8.01 -3.06
C GLY A 114 3.83 7.10 -4.03
N THR A 115 4.20 7.61 -5.21
CA THR A 115 5.00 6.86 -6.20
C THR A 115 6.41 6.58 -5.69
N ALA A 116 7.05 7.55 -5.03
CA ALA A 116 8.37 7.35 -4.43
C ALA A 116 8.34 6.30 -3.32
N LEU A 117 7.35 6.36 -2.42
CA LEU A 117 7.15 5.37 -1.35
C LEU A 117 6.90 3.97 -1.90
N PHE A 118 6.00 3.84 -2.88
CA PHE A 118 5.70 2.55 -3.51
C PHE A 118 6.94 1.96 -4.20
N SER A 119 7.76 2.79 -4.85
CA SER A 119 9.00 2.35 -5.49
C SER A 119 10.02 1.83 -4.46
N ALA A 120 10.17 2.52 -3.32
CA ALA A 120 11.03 2.07 -2.23
C ALA A 120 10.55 0.72 -1.64
N ALA A 121 9.23 0.53 -1.49
CA ALA A 121 8.66 -0.73 -1.06
C ALA A 121 8.96 -1.87 -2.06
N LYS A 122 8.84 -1.61 -3.37
CA LYS A 122 9.19 -2.59 -4.42
C LYS A 122 10.65 -3.02 -4.34
N GLU A 123 11.55 -2.05 -4.21
CA GLU A 123 12.99 -2.30 -4.13
C GLU A 123 13.33 -3.12 -2.88
N TRP A 124 12.80 -2.72 -1.72
CA TRP A 124 13.02 -3.45 -0.48
C TRP A 124 12.50 -4.89 -0.56
N ALA A 125 11.28 -5.08 -1.08
CA ALA A 125 10.68 -6.40 -1.22
C ALA A 125 11.49 -7.31 -2.18
N ARG A 126 12.02 -6.74 -3.27
CA ARG A 126 12.90 -7.46 -4.20
C ARG A 126 14.17 -7.93 -3.49
N ASN A 127 14.78 -7.07 -2.68
CA ASN A 127 15.98 -7.39 -1.91
C ASN A 127 15.73 -8.47 -0.84
N LYS A 128 14.48 -8.64 -0.40
CA LYS A 128 14.02 -9.74 0.47
C LYS A 128 13.65 -11.02 -0.30
N GLY A 129 13.83 -11.04 -1.61
CA GLY A 129 13.56 -12.20 -2.45
C GLY A 129 12.10 -12.39 -2.83
N ALA A 130 11.24 -11.37 -2.67
CA ALA A 130 9.87 -11.43 -3.20
C ALA A 130 9.87 -11.33 -4.72
N LYS A 131 8.88 -11.96 -5.37
CA LYS A 131 8.61 -11.75 -6.81
C LYS A 131 7.57 -10.66 -7.02
N LYS A 132 6.67 -10.46 -6.06
CA LYS A 132 5.52 -9.56 -6.15
C LYS A 132 5.26 -8.87 -4.79
N LEU A 133 4.74 -7.64 -4.83
CA LEU A 133 4.01 -7.09 -3.70
C LEU A 133 2.56 -7.53 -3.77
N TYR A 134 1.98 -7.82 -2.61
CA TYR A 134 0.56 -8.03 -2.41
C TYR A 134 -0.04 -6.82 -1.70
N ILE A 135 -1.27 -6.44 -2.06
CA ILE A 135 -1.97 -5.30 -1.47
C ILE A 135 -3.45 -5.66 -1.29
N SER A 136 -3.95 -5.62 -0.06
CA SER A 136 -5.40 -5.46 0.16
C SER A 136 -5.74 -3.97 0.09
N ALA A 137 -6.46 -3.57 -0.96
CA ALA A 137 -6.70 -2.16 -1.24
C ALA A 137 -8.18 -1.80 -1.14
N HIS A 138 -8.46 -0.75 -0.37
CA HIS A 138 -9.79 -0.13 -0.33
C HIS A 138 -10.34 0.11 -1.74
N SER A 139 -11.58 -0.28 -1.95
CA SER A 139 -12.25 -0.22 -3.26
C SER A 139 -12.58 1.19 -3.77
N ALA A 140 -12.09 2.24 -3.11
CA ALA A 140 -12.35 3.62 -3.53
C ALA A 140 -11.71 3.87 -4.90
N VAL A 141 -12.45 4.48 -5.83
CA VAL A 141 -11.99 4.66 -7.23
C VAL A 141 -10.66 5.43 -7.30
N GLU A 142 -10.46 6.43 -6.46
CA GLU A 142 -9.21 7.20 -6.39
C GLU A 142 -8.02 6.32 -5.98
N SER A 143 -8.16 5.56 -4.89
CA SER A 143 -7.13 4.64 -4.41
C SER A 143 -6.79 3.58 -5.46
N GLN A 144 -7.80 3.03 -6.14
CA GLN A 144 -7.60 2.02 -7.19
C GLN A 144 -6.87 2.59 -8.41
N ARG A 145 -7.14 3.84 -8.80
CA ARG A 145 -6.39 4.50 -9.88
C ARG A 145 -4.91 4.66 -9.55
N PHE A 146 -4.58 4.94 -8.29
CA PHE A 146 -3.19 4.99 -7.86
C PHE A 146 -2.49 3.64 -8.09
N TYR A 147 -3.08 2.54 -7.62
CA TYR A 147 -2.49 1.20 -7.80
C TYR A 147 -2.41 0.78 -9.26
N GLN A 148 -3.45 1.06 -10.06
CA GLN A 148 -3.42 0.83 -11.52
C GLN A 148 -2.25 1.58 -12.18
N LYS A 149 -2.01 2.84 -11.80
CA LYS A 149 -0.88 3.64 -12.30
C LYS A 149 0.47 3.05 -11.89
N MET A 150 0.55 2.39 -10.74
CA MET A 150 1.76 1.68 -10.29
C MET A 150 1.96 0.32 -10.97
N GLY A 151 1.04 -0.07 -11.86
CA GLY A 151 1.08 -1.35 -12.57
C GLY A 151 0.53 -2.52 -11.75
N CYS A 152 -0.29 -2.24 -10.73
CA CYS A 152 -0.96 -3.31 -10.00
C CYS A 152 -2.11 -3.90 -10.83
N VAL A 153 -2.28 -5.21 -10.73
CA VAL A 153 -3.38 -5.98 -11.31
C VAL A 153 -4.11 -6.75 -10.20
N ASP A 154 -5.26 -7.35 -10.50
CA ASP A 154 -5.94 -8.22 -9.53
C ASP A 154 -5.03 -9.41 -9.16
N ALA A 155 -4.93 -9.71 -7.86
CA ALA A 155 -4.10 -10.78 -7.35
C ALA A 155 -4.60 -12.15 -7.82
N GLN A 156 -3.69 -13.02 -8.23
CA GLN A 156 -4.00 -14.41 -8.60
C GLN A 156 -4.27 -15.30 -7.39
N PHE A 157 -3.74 -14.89 -6.23
CA PHE A 157 -3.97 -15.52 -4.94
C PHE A 157 -4.82 -14.61 -4.08
N LEU A 158 -5.86 -15.15 -3.43
CA LEU A 158 -6.66 -14.41 -2.45
C LEU A 158 -6.23 -14.82 -1.05
N HIS A 159 -5.66 -13.90 -0.29
CA HIS A 159 -5.24 -14.17 1.08
C HIS A 159 -6.47 -14.25 2.01
N PRO A 160 -6.80 -15.42 2.60
CA PRO A 160 -8.07 -15.60 3.32
C PRO A 160 -8.28 -14.60 4.46
N GLN A 161 -7.24 -14.33 5.24
CA GLN A 161 -7.31 -13.39 6.37
C GLN A 161 -7.62 -11.94 5.92
N HIS A 162 -7.11 -11.52 4.75
CA HIS A 162 -7.39 -10.18 4.21
C HIS A 162 -8.81 -10.10 3.67
N VAL A 163 -9.27 -11.14 2.97
CA VAL A 163 -10.64 -11.20 2.45
C VAL A 163 -11.68 -11.24 3.56
N GLU A 164 -11.40 -11.93 4.66
CA GLU A 164 -12.31 -11.99 5.80
C GLU A 164 -12.34 -10.68 6.59
N ALA A 165 -11.17 -10.06 6.83
CA ALA A 165 -11.08 -8.79 7.55
C ALA A 165 -11.67 -7.62 6.75
N GLU A 166 -11.43 -7.58 5.44
CA GLU A 166 -11.83 -6.48 4.54
C GLU A 166 -12.57 -7.03 3.30
N PRO A 167 -13.82 -7.51 3.44
CA PRO A 167 -14.55 -8.22 2.38
C PRO A 167 -14.86 -7.36 1.15
N PHE A 168 -14.68 -6.05 1.26
CA PHE A 168 -14.90 -5.10 0.17
C PHE A 168 -13.61 -4.63 -0.50
N ASP A 169 -12.46 -5.07 -0.01
CA ASP A 169 -11.17 -4.72 -0.59
C ASP A 169 -10.90 -5.49 -1.88
N ARG A 170 -10.15 -4.83 -2.76
CA ARG A 170 -9.58 -5.45 -3.93
C ARG A 170 -8.20 -5.98 -3.57
N GLN A 171 -8.02 -7.28 -3.71
CA GLN A 171 -6.73 -7.93 -3.56
C GLN A 171 -5.94 -7.72 -4.85
N LEU A 172 -4.82 -7.02 -4.76
CA LEU A 172 -3.98 -6.62 -5.89
C LEU A 172 -2.58 -7.19 -5.74
N GLU A 173 -1.90 -7.35 -6.87
CA GLU A 173 -0.49 -7.72 -6.94
C GLU A 173 0.29 -6.77 -7.84
N CYS A 174 1.57 -6.57 -7.53
CA CYS A 174 2.50 -5.81 -8.37
C CYS A 174 3.81 -6.58 -8.55
N ALA A 175 4.15 -6.92 -9.80
CA ALA A 175 5.41 -7.59 -10.12
C ALA A 175 6.63 -6.70 -9.79
N LEU A 176 7.66 -7.34 -9.22
CA LEU A 176 8.91 -6.68 -8.81
C LEU A 176 10.00 -6.77 -9.87
N SER A 177 9.91 -7.69 -10.82
CA SER A 177 10.72 -7.71 -12.04
C SER A 177 10.14 -6.74 -13.06
N HIS A 178 11.02 -6.13 -13.88
CA HIS A 178 10.60 -5.84 -15.24
C HIS A 178 10.46 -7.21 -15.91
N GLU A 179 9.23 -7.70 -16.05
CA GLU A 179 8.98 -8.62 -17.16
C GLU A 179 9.20 -7.80 -18.42
N THR A 180 10.41 -7.85 -18.97
CA THR A 180 10.56 -7.69 -20.41
C THR A 180 9.69 -8.79 -20.98
N ALA A 181 8.52 -8.43 -21.50
CA ALA A 181 7.76 -9.34 -22.33
C ALA A 181 8.73 -9.81 -23.40
N ALA A 182 9.20 -11.05 -23.29
CA ALA A 182 9.89 -11.72 -24.37
C ALA A 182 8.84 -11.83 -25.47
N LEU A 183 8.86 -10.86 -26.38
CA LEU A 183 8.29 -11.00 -27.70
C LEU A 183 8.87 -12.30 -28.25
N GLY A 184 7.98 -13.23 -28.58
CA GLY A 184 8.38 -14.50 -29.15
C GLY A 184 9.18 -14.26 -30.42
N ASP A 185 10.40 -14.78 -30.44
CA ASP A 185 11.02 -15.17 -31.70
C ASP A 185 10.38 -16.49 -32.12
N SER A 186 9.28 -16.35 -32.86
CA SER A 186 8.95 -17.29 -33.92
C SER A 186 9.83 -16.94 -35.12
N ASP A 187 10.94 -17.65 -35.30
CA ASP A 187 11.41 -18.13 -36.61
C ASP A 187 12.77 -18.83 -36.46
N SER A 188 12.77 -20.15 -36.68
CA SER A 188 13.73 -20.93 -37.50
C SER A 188 13.36 -22.41 -37.45
#